data_AF-D3ASE5-F1
#
_entry.id   AF-D3ASE5-F1
#
_cell.length_a   1.000
_cell.length_b   1.000
_cell.length_c   1.000
_cell.angle_alpha   90.00
_cell.angle_beta   90.00
_cell.angle_gamma   90.00
#
_symmetry.space_group_name_H-M   'P 1'
#
loop_
_entity.id
_entity.type
_entity.pdbx_description
1 polymer ?
#
loop_
_entity_poly.entity_id
_entity_poly.type
_entity_poly.pdbx_seq_one_letter_code
_entity_poly.pdbx_strand_id
1 'polypeptide(L)'
;GLEFAAFKKEQETMETDLPYPGGECAGDVIRRAMPVFLEMAESGYQKIAVVTHGGVIRSMLSAFLGMEPARYRILGKTLENCSITEVVYQPDNQCFTVERFNDYAHLEPYPELLRSSWVSAEN
;
A
#
# COMPACT_ATOMS: atom_id res chain seq x y z
N GLY A 1 0.63 -5.42 -24.37
CA GLY A 1 1.73 -5.61 -25.35
C GLY A 1 2.75 -6.58 -24.79
N LEU A 2 3.65 -7.12 -25.63
CA LEU A 2 4.68 -8.08 -25.23
C LEU A 2 5.55 -7.58 -24.06
N GLU A 3 5.92 -6.29 -24.10
CA GLU A 3 6.65 -5.59 -23.03
C GLU A 3 5.95 -5.67 -21.67
N PHE A 4 4.64 -5.43 -21.63
CA PHE A 4 3.87 -5.48 -20.38
C PHE A 4 3.76 -6.91 -19.83
N ALA A 5 3.65 -7.91 -20.70
CA ALA A 5 3.61 -9.31 -20.28
C ALA A 5 4.95 -9.75 -19.66
N ALA A 6 6.08 -9.34 -20.26
CA ALA A 6 7.41 -9.59 -19.70
C ALA A 6 7.58 -8.90 -18.35
N PHE A 7 7.21 -7.61 -18.25
CA PHE A 7 7.18 -6.86 -16.99
C PHE A 7 6.36 -7.59 -15.91
N LYS A 8 5.16 -8.09 -16.23
CA LYS A 8 4.31 -8.79 -15.26
C LYS A 8 4.96 -10.07 -14.75
N LYS A 9 5.60 -10.83 -15.63
CA LYS A 9 6.32 -12.06 -15.26
C LYS A 9 7.51 -11.77 -14.35
N GLU A 10 8.27 -10.72 -14.61
CA GLU A 10 9.38 -10.30 -13.76
C GLU A 10 8.89 -9.73 -12.42
N GLN A 11 7.84 -8.90 -12.44
CA GLN A 11 7.21 -8.36 -11.23
C GLN A 11 6.68 -9.47 -10.29
N GLU A 12 6.26 -10.61 -10.83
CA GLU A 12 5.80 -11.76 -10.05
C GLU A 12 6.92 -12.45 -9.27
N THR A 13 8.18 -12.33 -9.69
CA THR A 13 9.31 -12.91 -8.93
C THR A 13 9.59 -12.13 -7.65
N MET A 14 9.27 -10.82 -7.64
CA MET A 14 9.53 -9.91 -6.51
C MET A 14 11.00 -9.86 -6.09
N GLU A 15 11.92 -10.16 -7.02
CA GLU A 15 13.37 -10.13 -6.78
C GLU A 15 13.95 -8.73 -6.95
N THR A 16 13.36 -7.93 -7.83
CA THR A 16 13.77 -6.56 -8.14
C THR A 16 12.61 -5.58 -7.89
N ASP A 17 12.93 -4.38 -7.41
CA ASP A 17 11.94 -3.30 -7.29
C ASP A 17 11.69 -2.68 -8.67
N LEU A 18 10.91 -3.39 -9.47
CA LEU A 18 10.72 -3.11 -10.88
C LEU A 18 9.72 -1.96 -11.10
N PRO A 19 10.10 -0.86 -11.76
CA PRO A 19 9.17 0.21 -12.10
C PRO A 19 8.14 -0.24 -13.12
N TYR A 20 6.90 0.22 -12.97
CA TYR A 20 5.92 0.07 -14.04
C TYR A 20 6.46 0.73 -15.33
N PRO A 21 6.15 0.22 -16.54
CA PRO A 21 6.62 0.82 -17.77
C PRO A 21 6.24 2.31 -17.87
N GLY A 22 7.25 3.20 -17.85
CA GLY A 22 7.06 4.65 -17.85
C GLY A 22 6.54 5.25 -16.53
N GLY A 23 6.53 4.48 -15.45
CA GLY A 23 6.01 4.86 -14.14
C GLY A 23 7.01 4.62 -13.00
N GLU A 24 6.47 4.53 -11.78
CA GLU A 24 7.23 4.39 -10.54
C GLU A 24 7.43 2.93 -10.11
N CYS A 25 8.51 2.64 -9.38
CA CYS A 25 8.65 1.45 -8.54
C CYS A 25 8.17 1.71 -7.09
N ALA A 26 8.19 0.70 -6.21
CA ALA A 26 7.75 0.89 -4.83
C ALA A 26 8.70 1.82 -4.06
N GLY A 27 10.01 1.71 -4.30
CA GLY A 27 11.04 2.57 -3.72
C GLY A 27 10.87 4.04 -4.09
N ASP A 28 10.46 4.34 -5.33
CA ASP A 28 10.16 5.71 -5.75
C ASP A 28 8.95 6.28 -4.98
N VAL A 29 7.89 5.48 -4.84
CA VAL A 29 6.71 5.84 -4.06
C VAL A 29 7.08 6.10 -2.60
N ILE A 30 7.88 5.22 -1.98
CA ILE A 30 8.37 5.40 -0.60
C ILE A 30 9.16 6.70 -0.49
N ARG A 31 10.09 6.95 -1.42
CA ARG A 31 10.96 8.14 -1.41
C ARG A 31 10.15 9.44 -1.40
N ARG A 32 9.07 9.53 -2.19
CA ARG A 32 8.23 10.73 -2.25
C ARG A 32 7.20 10.82 -1.12
N ALA A 33 6.73 9.69 -0.59
CA ALA A 33 5.66 9.67 0.41
C ALA A 33 6.19 9.74 1.85
N MET A 34 7.33 9.11 2.16
CA MET A 34 7.88 9.07 3.52
C MET A 34 8.04 10.45 4.17
N PRO A 35 8.55 11.49 3.50
CA PRO A 35 8.66 12.83 4.10
C PRO A 35 7.31 13.38 4.59
N VAL A 36 6.23 13.11 3.86
CA VAL A 36 4.87 13.54 4.23
C VAL A 36 4.37 12.78 5.47
N PHE A 37 4.67 11.49 5.58
CA PHE A 37 4.34 10.69 6.77
C PHE A 37 5.08 11.16 8.02
N LEU A 38 6.35 11.54 7.88
CA LEU A 38 7.14 12.10 8.98
C LEU A 38 6.64 13.48 9.39
N GLU A 39 6.33 14.36 8.44
CA GLU A 39 5.70 15.66 8.74
C GLU A 39 4.38 15.50 9.51
N MET A 40 3.53 14.55 9.08
CA MET A 40 2.29 14.20 9.79
C MET A 40 2.56 13.70 11.20
N ALA A 41 3.56 12.82 11.38
CA ALA A 41 3.94 12.30 12.69
C ALA A 41 4.46 13.39 13.64
N GLU A 42 5.11 14.44 13.11
CA GLU A 42 5.67 15.55 13.86
C GLU A 42 4.70 16.74 14.03
N SER A 43 3.54 16.70 13.38
CA SER A 43 2.56 17.79 13.35
C SER A 43 1.87 18.10 14.69
N GLY A 44 1.97 17.19 15.67
CA GLY A 44 1.26 17.27 16.95
C GLY A 44 -0.20 16.79 16.93
N TYR A 45 -0.76 16.47 15.75
CA TYR A 45 -2.08 15.86 15.66
C TYR A 45 -2.08 14.42 16.21
N GLN A 46 -3.08 14.10 17.02
CA GLN A 46 -3.19 12.77 17.66
C GLN A 46 -3.76 11.69 16.72
N LYS A 47 -4.55 12.09 15.72
CA LYS A 47 -5.18 11.19 14.74
C LYS A 47 -5.23 11.88 13.38
N ILE A 48 -4.75 11.20 12.35
CA ILE A 48 -4.69 11.72 10.99
C ILE A 48 -5.31 10.68 10.05
N ALA A 49 -6.23 11.12 9.20
CA ALA A 49 -6.80 10.28 8.15
C ALA A 49 -6.10 10.59 6.82
N VAL A 50 -5.54 9.56 6.19
CA VAL A 50 -4.88 9.66 4.88
C VAL A 50 -5.71 8.90 3.85
N VAL A 51 -6.26 9.61 2.88
CA VAL A 51 -6.98 9.01 1.75
C VAL A 51 -6.01 8.86 0.58
N THR A 52 -5.76 7.62 0.16
CA THR A 52 -4.77 7.31 -0.88
C THR A 52 -5.11 6.00 -1.61
N HIS A 53 -4.18 5.51 -2.42
CA HIS A 53 -4.35 4.31 -3.24
C HIS A 53 -3.59 3.10 -2.67
N GLY A 54 -4.05 1.89 -3.01
CA GLY A 54 -3.45 0.64 -2.53
C GLY A 54 -1.99 0.40 -2.93
N GLY A 55 -1.49 1.06 -3.99
CA GLY A 55 -0.06 1.08 -4.30
C GLY A 55 0.75 1.79 -3.19
N VAL A 56 0.33 3.00 -2.83
CA VAL A 56 0.97 3.80 -1.77
C VAL A 56 0.88 3.11 -0.42
N ILE A 57 -0.30 2.56 -0.06
CA ILE A 57 -0.49 1.83 1.20
C ILE A 57 0.54 0.71 1.32
N ARG A 58 0.62 -0.19 0.33
CA ARG A 58 1.53 -1.33 0.38
C ARG A 58 3.00 -0.91 0.36
N SER A 59 3.37 0.07 -0.45
CA SER A 59 4.75 0.59 -0.48
C SER A 59 5.15 1.18 0.88
N MET A 60 4.31 2.01 1.50
CA MET A 60 4.61 2.58 2.82
C MET A 60 4.66 1.53 3.92
N LEU A 61 3.73 0.57 3.93
CA LEU A 61 3.76 -0.55 4.86
C LEU A 61 5.04 -1.39 4.72
N SER A 62 5.52 -1.63 3.49
CA SER A 62 6.80 -2.32 3.31
C SER A 62 7.97 -1.56 3.94
N ALA A 63 7.99 -0.22 3.83
CA ALA A 63 9.00 0.60 4.49
C ALA A 63 8.90 0.53 6.03
N PHE A 64 7.68 0.63 6.58
CA PHE A 64 7.45 0.58 8.02
C PHE A 64 7.83 -0.77 8.64
N LEU A 65 7.63 -1.86 7.90
CA LEU A 65 7.97 -3.22 8.32
C LEU A 65 9.44 -3.60 8.02
N GLY A 66 10.25 -2.68 7.48
CA GLY A 66 11.64 -2.97 7.10
C GLY A 66 11.78 -4.00 5.98
N MET A 67 10.77 -4.13 5.14
CA MET A 67 10.75 -5.05 4.02
C MET A 67 11.46 -4.44 2.81
N GLU A 68 12.11 -5.29 2.01
CA GLU A 68 12.61 -4.89 0.69
C GLU A 68 11.45 -4.37 -0.19
N PRO A 69 11.58 -3.20 -0.84
CA PRO A 69 10.51 -2.62 -1.66
C PRO A 69 9.99 -3.56 -2.76
N ALA A 70 10.86 -4.40 -3.34
CA ALA A 70 10.49 -5.42 -4.33
C ALA A 70 9.37 -6.37 -3.83
N ARG A 71 9.26 -6.55 -2.50
CA ARG A 71 8.34 -7.46 -1.83
C ARG A 71 7.04 -6.82 -1.37
N TYR A 72 6.78 -5.54 -1.68
CA TYR A 72 5.57 -4.83 -1.25
C TYR A 72 4.25 -5.54 -1.66
N ARG A 73 4.29 -6.32 -2.76
CA ARG A 73 3.13 -7.07 -3.30
C ARG A 73 2.72 -8.28 -2.45
N ILE A 74 3.54 -8.68 -1.47
CA ILE A 74 3.17 -9.70 -0.47
C ILE A 74 2.07 -9.16 0.47
N LEU A 75 2.03 -7.84 0.68
CA LEU A 75 1.06 -7.16 1.53
C LEU A 75 -0.29 -7.06 0.81
N GLY A 76 -1.03 -8.18 0.76
CA GLY A 76 -2.35 -8.25 0.14
C GLY A 76 -2.29 -8.29 -1.40
N LYS A 77 -2.80 -9.39 -1.95
CA LYS A 77 -3.01 -9.52 -3.40
C LYS A 77 -4.03 -8.49 -3.90
N THR A 78 -5.07 -8.27 -3.10
CA THR A 78 -6.15 -7.31 -3.31
C THR A 78 -6.37 -6.50 -2.05
N LEU A 79 -6.74 -5.24 -2.22
CA LEU A 79 -7.23 -4.39 -1.14
C LEU A 79 -8.69 -4.06 -1.47
N GLU A 80 -9.55 -4.08 -0.46
CA GLU A 80 -10.95 -3.67 -0.61
C GLU A 80 -11.01 -2.14 -0.79
N ASN A 81 -11.90 -1.68 -1.66
CA ASN A 81 -12.16 -0.26 -1.77
C ASN A 81 -12.73 0.24 -0.44
N CYS A 82 -12.30 1.43 0.00
CA CYS A 82 -12.68 1.99 1.30
C CYS A 82 -12.23 1.17 2.52
N SER A 83 -11.32 0.20 2.36
CA SER A 83 -10.65 -0.43 3.50
C SER A 83 -9.79 0.57 4.28
N ILE A 84 -9.58 0.28 5.56
CA ILE A 84 -8.79 1.08 6.49
C ILE A 84 -7.51 0.31 6.84
N THR A 85 -6.38 0.99 6.75
CA THR A 85 -5.09 0.52 7.28
C THR A 85 -4.71 1.47 8.40
N GLU A 86 -4.39 0.93 9.57
CA GLU A 86 -4.00 1.69 10.75
C GLU A 86 -2.53 1.47 11.05
N VAL A 87 -1.79 2.57 11.20
CA VAL A 87 -0.40 2.57 11.64
C VAL A 87 -0.24 3.54 12.81
N VAL A 88 0.70 3.25 13.70
CA VAL A 88 1.02 4.11 14.84
C VAL A 88 2.48 4.50 14.78
N TYR A 89 2.76 5.80 14.82
CA TYR A 89 4.13 6.29 14.94
C TYR A 89 4.58 6.19 16.40
N GLN A 90 5.77 5.63 16.61
CA GLN A 90 6.42 5.48 17.90
C GLN A 90 7.59 6.49 17.96
N PRO A 91 7.46 7.60 18.71
CA PRO A 91 8.48 8.65 18.73
C PRO A 91 9.83 8.18 19.29
N ASP A 92 9.80 7.26 20.26
CA ASP A 92 11.00 6.82 21.01
C ASP A 92 12.04 6.12 20.12
N ASN A 93 11.59 5.42 19.08
CA ASN A 93 12.42 4.68 18.14
C ASN A 93 12.21 5.11 16.68
N GLN A 94 11.47 6.20 16.47
CA GLN A 94 11.17 6.79 15.16
C GLN A 94 10.66 5.77 14.13
N CYS A 95 9.83 4.81 14.55
CA CYS A 95 9.28 3.78 13.67
C CYS A 95 7.77 3.83 13.63
N PHE A 96 7.18 3.22 12.59
CA PHE A 96 5.75 2.98 12.52
C PHE A 96 5.45 1.52 12.82
N THR A 97 4.45 1.26 13.66
CA THR A 97 3.84 -0.08 13.81
C THR A 97 2.59 -0.18 12.94
N VAL A 98 2.22 -1.40 12.56
CA VAL A 98 1.02 -1.68 11.76
C VAL A 98 0.02 -2.39 12.65
N GLU A 99 -1.09 -1.71 12.97
CA GLU A 99 -2.11 -2.24 13.89
C GLU A 99 -3.23 -2.95 13.14
N ARG A 100 -3.59 -2.44 11.96
CA ARG A 100 -4.59 -3.05 11.08
C ARG A 100 -4.16 -2.90 9.63
N PHE A 101 -4.45 -3.92 8.83
CA PHE A 101 -4.18 -3.92 7.40
C PHE A 101 -5.44 -4.34 6.64
N ASN A 102 -5.86 -3.50 5.69
CA ASN A 102 -7.00 -3.79 4.82
C ASN A 102 -8.26 -4.20 5.63
N ASP A 103 -8.59 -3.46 6.69
CA ASP A 103 -9.78 -3.67 7.50
C ASP A 103 -11.00 -3.09 6.77
N TYR A 104 -11.93 -3.95 6.42
CA TYR A 104 -13.19 -3.60 5.76
C TYR A 104 -14.41 -4.12 6.53
N ALA A 105 -14.28 -4.41 7.84
CA ALA A 105 -15.37 -4.96 8.65
C ALA A 105 -16.66 -4.11 8.58
N HIS A 106 -16.52 -2.80 8.44
CA HIS A 106 -17.64 -1.86 8.28
C HIS A 106 -18.42 -2.02 6.96
N LEU A 107 -17.83 -2.70 5.96
CA LEU A 107 -18.45 -3.00 4.67
C LEU A 107 -19.05 -4.41 4.61
N GLU A 108 -18.69 -5.31 5.52
CA GLU A 108 -19.19 -6.71 5.53
C GLU A 108 -20.73 -6.81 5.54
N PRO A 109 -21.49 -5.92 6.22
CA PRO A 109 -22.94 -5.92 6.12
C PRO A 109 -23.52 -5.53 4.75
N TYR A 110 -22.68 -5.05 3.82
CA TYR A 110 -23.07 -4.53 2.49
C TYR A 110 -22.30 -5.24 1.37
N PRO A 111 -22.62 -6.51 1.05
CA PRO A 111 -21.87 -7.30 0.07
C PRO A 111 -21.77 -6.66 -1.32
N GLU A 112 -22.75 -5.86 -1.72
CA GLU A 112 -22.77 -5.11 -2.98
C GLU A 112 -21.65 -4.07 -3.08
N LEU A 113 -21.09 -3.62 -1.95
CA LEU A 113 -19.98 -2.68 -1.91
C LEU A 113 -18.60 -3.36 -1.97
N LEU A 114 -18.54 -4.66 -1.71
CA LEU A 114 -17.28 -5.43 -1.71
C LEU A 114 -16.78 -5.65 -3.13
N ARG A 115 -15.45 -5.66 -3.31
CA ARG A 115 -14.78 -5.82 -4.61
C ARG A 115 -15.30 -7.02 -5.39
N SER A 116 -15.62 -8.13 -4.71
CA SER A 116 -16.20 -9.34 -5.31
C SER A 116 -17.43 -9.08 -6.18
N SER A 117 -18.21 -8.05 -5.86
CA SER A 117 -19.40 -7.62 -6.60
C SER A 117 -19.09 -6.81 -7.87
N TRP A 118 -17.83 -6.41 -8.08
CA TRP A 118 -17.39 -5.55 -9.20
C TRP A 118 -16.34 -6.20 -10.11
N VAL A 119 -15.84 -7.40 -9.78
CA VAL A 119 -14.74 -8.06 -10.53
C VAL A 119 -15.14 -8.43 -11.97
N SER A 120 -16.43 -8.56 -12.27
CA SER A 120 -16.92 -8.80 -13.65
C SER A 120 -16.80 -7.58 -14.58
N ALA A 121 -16.38 -6.41 -14.08
CA ALA A 121 -16.24 -5.18 -14.86
C ALA A 121 -14.78 -4.78 -15.20
N GLU A 122 -13.78 -5.50 -14.67
CA GLU A 122 -12.36 -5.24 -14.99
C GLU A 122 -11.89 -6.23 -16.10
N ASN A 123 -12.13 -5.85 -17.36
CA ASN A 123 -11.47 -6.40 -18.56
C ASN A 123 -10.19 -5.61 -18.88
#